data_AF-I3XAF0-F1
#
_entry.id   AF-I3XAF0-F1
#
_cell.length_a   1.000
_cell.length_b   1.000
_cell.length_c   1.000
_cell.angle_alpha   90.00
_cell.angle_beta   90.00
_cell.angle_gamma   90.00
#
_symmetry.space_group_name_H-M   'P 1'
#
loop_
_entity.id
_entity.type
_entity.pdbx_description
1 polymer ?
#
loop_
_entity_poly.entity_id
_entity_poly.type
_entity_poly.pdbx_seq_one_letter_code
_entity_poly.pdbx_strand_id
1 'polypeptide(L)' 'MLEPRREIRLDLNAHLRWCLERYASYRLDDNSYQPFNGRRRQCNSPYD' A
#
# COMPACT_ATOMS: atom_id res chain seq x y z
N MET A 1 28.07 -15.86 0.92
CA MET A 1 27.21 -15.68 -0.28
C MET A 1 26.00 -14.92 0.18
N LEU A 2 25.74 -13.75 -0.41
CA LEU A 2 24.69 -12.81 0.03
C LEU A 2 23.33 -13.52 0.15
N GLU A 3 22.89 -13.82 1.36
CA GLU A 3 21.52 -13.48 1.72
C GLU A 3 21.54 -11.96 1.99
N PRO A 4 20.47 -11.15 1.82
CA PRO A 4 19.06 -11.52 1.94
C PRO A 4 18.11 -10.55 1.18
N ARG A 5 17.47 -10.89 0.05
CA ARG A 5 16.56 -9.90 -0.58
C ARG A 5 15.19 -10.45 -0.90
N ARG A 6 14.47 -10.68 0.20
CA ARG A 6 13.16 -10.09 0.48
C ARG A 6 12.23 -10.04 -0.73
N GLU A 7 11.19 -10.87 -0.67
CA GLU A 7 9.98 -10.89 -1.49
C GLU A 7 9.19 -9.54 -1.51
N ILE A 8 9.80 -8.43 -1.06
CA ILE A 8 9.21 -7.09 -0.88
C ILE A 8 8.57 -6.50 -2.15
N ARG A 9 8.95 -6.93 -3.35
CA ARG A 9 8.43 -6.30 -4.58
C ARG A 9 7.14 -6.92 -5.12
N LEU A 10 6.86 -8.20 -4.82
CA LEU A 10 5.60 -8.80 -5.22
C LEU A 10 4.47 -8.36 -4.28
N ASP A 11 4.79 -8.24 -3.00
CA ASP A 11 3.82 -7.93 -1.97
C ASP A 11 3.31 -6.48 -2.02
N LEU A 12 4.23 -5.54 -2.34
CA LEU A 12 3.87 -4.17 -2.66
C LEU A 12 2.76 -4.14 -3.73
N ASN A 13 2.83 -4.97 -4.76
CA ASN A 13 1.83 -4.96 -5.83
C ASN A 13 0.44 -5.42 -5.35
N ALA A 14 0.36 -6.41 -4.45
CA ALA A 14 -0.91 -6.90 -3.87
C ALA A 14 -1.51 -5.89 -2.89
N HIS A 15 -0.69 -5.35 -1.97
CA HIS A 15 -1.06 -4.27 -1.06
C HIS A 15 -1.58 -3.05 -1.83
N LEU A 16 -0.82 -2.58 -2.82
CA LEU A 16 -1.16 -1.41 -3.63
C LEU A 16 -2.48 -1.63 -4.39
N ARG A 17 -2.67 -2.81 -5.00
CA ARG A 17 -3.93 -3.14 -5.71
C ARG A 17 -5.13 -3.09 -4.77
N TRP A 18 -5.04 -3.73 -3.61
CA TRP A 18 -6.13 -3.74 -2.64
C TRP A 18 -6.46 -2.32 -2.15
N CYS A 19 -5.45 -1.51 -1.87
CA CYS A 19 -5.62 -0.12 -1.46
C CYS A 19 -6.26 0.73 -2.57
N LEU A 20 -5.84 0.56 -3.83
CA LEU A 20 -6.40 1.24 -4.99
C LEU A 20 -7.87 0.87 -5.24
N GLU A 21 -8.22 -0.42 -5.12
CA GLU A 21 -9.60 -0.89 -5.29
C GLU A 21 -10.52 -0.40 -4.16
N ARG A 22 -10.00 -0.28 -2.94
CA ARG A 22 -10.78 0.14 -1.77
C ARG A 22 -10.89 1.65 -1.64
N TYR A 23 -9.87 2.39 -2.05
CA TYR A 23 -9.79 3.85 -1.92
C TYR A 23 -9.45 4.50 -3.26
N ALA A 24 -10.45 5.07 -3.93
CA ALA A 24 -10.25 5.77 -5.21
C ALA A 24 -9.26 6.95 -5.12
N SER A 25 -9.10 7.55 -3.93
CA SER A 25 -8.18 8.67 -3.66
C SER A 25 -6.81 8.24 -3.10
N TYR A 26 -6.43 6.97 -3.30
CA TYR A 26 -5.17 6.42 -2.83
C TYR A 26 -3.98 6.89 -3.68
N ARG A 27 -2.89 7.30 -3.02
CA ARG A 27 -1.62 7.68 -3.67
C ARG A 27 -0.55 6.63 -3.40
N LEU A 28 -0.05 6.04 -4.48
CA LEU A 28 1.09 5.11 -4.51
C LEU A 28 2.40 5.73 -3.99
N ASP A 29 2.55 7.04 -4.20
CA ASP A 29 3.74 7.85 -3.86
C ASP A 29 4.11 7.78 -2.37
N ASP A 30 3.10 7.81 -1.49
CA ASP A 30 3.27 7.95 -0.03
C ASP A 30 2.41 6.93 0.74
N ASN A 31 1.97 5.86 0.07
CA ASN A 31 1.03 4.85 0.58
C ASN A 31 -0.18 5.45 1.35
N SER A 32 -0.70 6.58 0.86
CA SER A 32 -1.62 7.43 1.63
C SER A 32 -2.92 7.64 0.87
N TYR A 33 -4.06 7.39 1.51
CA TYR A 33 -5.38 7.71 0.98
C TYR A 33 -6.03 8.87 1.75
N GLN A 34 -6.93 9.58 1.07
CA GLN A 34 -7.75 10.61 1.68
C GLN A 34 -9.14 10.04 1.99
N PRO A 35 -9.50 9.80 3.27
CA PRO A 35 -10.87 9.47 3.64
C PRO A 35 -11.79 10.70 3.48
N PHE A 36 -13.09 10.46 3.28
CA PHE A 36 -14.10 11.53 3.21
C PHE A 36 -14.18 12.37 4.49
N ASN A 37 -13.84 11.76 5.63
CA ASN A 37 -13.73 12.46 6.91
C ASN A 37 -12.29 12.45 7.40
N GLY A 38 -11.62 13.60 7.27
CA GLY A 38 -10.39 13.90 7.99
C GLY A 38 -9.11 13.87 7.16
N ARG A 39 -7.98 13.75 7.86
CA ARG A 39 -6.62 13.82 7.30
C ARG A 39 -6.27 12.54 6.55
N ARG A 40 -5.25 12.62 5.68
CA ARG A 40 -4.71 11.46 4.96
C ARG A 40 -4.30 10.38 5.95
N ARG A 41 -4.61 9.13 5.63
CA ARG A 41 -4.17 7.96 6.41
C ARG A 41 -3.36 7.03 5.53
N GLN A 42 -2.40 6.35 6.13
CA GLN A 42 -1.67 5.29 5.46
C GLN A 42 -2.59 4.08 5.27
N CYS A 43 -2.47 3.44 4.11
CA CYS A 43 -3.19 2.20 3.87
C CYS A 43 -2.49 1.04 4.58
N ASN A 44 -3.24 0.27 5.36
CA ASN A 44 -2.79 -1.00 5.91
C ASN A 44 -3.56 -2.11 5.20
N SER A 45 -2.90 -2.74 4.23
CA SER A 45 -3.43 -3.93 3.57
C SER A 45 -3.01 -5.18 4.36
N PRO A 46 -3.88 -6.20 4.47
CA PRO A 46 -3.58 -7.44 5.18
C PRO A 46 -2.68 -8.41 4.39
N TYR A 47 -2.20 -8.02 3.21
CA TYR A 47 -1.46 -8.90 2.31
C TYR A 47 0.07 -8.91 2.54
N ASP A 48 0.59 -8.13 3.49
CA ASP A 48 2.03 -8.01 3.86
C ASP A 48 2.70 -9.34 4.31
#